data_AF-A0A5N1JM96-F1
#
_entry.id   AF-A0A5N1JM96-F1
#
_cell.length_a   1.000
_cell.length_b   1.000
_cell.length_c   1.000
_cell.angle_alpha   90.00
_cell.angle_beta   90.00
_cell.angle_gamma   90.00
#
_symmetry.space_group_name_H-M   'P 1'
#
loop_
_entity.id
_entity.type
_entity.pdbx_description
1 polymer ?
#
loop_
_entity_poly.entity_id
_entity_poly.type
_entity_poly.pdbx_seq_one_letter_code
_entity_poly.pdbx_strand_id
1 'polypeptide(L)'
;MTLYFSLADSDTPCVCSAEFEPLLELLNGFVAIGNQLLSAYLVDDDGIRIDLPPEAFDGLPITGCLQNLSKQYHDLLGMKNRA
;
A
#
# COMPACT_ATOMS: atom_id res chain seq x y z
N MET A 1 11.76 6.90 -12.31
CA MET A 1 10.62 6.09 -11.80
C MET A 1 9.31 6.46 -12.47
N THR A 2 8.51 5.46 -12.83
CA THR A 2 7.19 5.64 -13.42
C THR A 2 6.15 4.84 -12.64
N LEU A 3 5.09 5.50 -12.20
CA LEU A 3 3.95 4.90 -11.52
C LEU A 3 2.85 4.56 -12.52
N TYR A 4 2.31 3.36 -12.37
CA TYR A 4 1.12 2.90 -13.06
C TYR A 4 0.07 2.55 -12.00
N PHE A 5 -1.15 3.04 -12.16
CA PHE A 5 -2.24 2.73 -11.23
C PHE A 5 -3.61 2.75 -11.89
N SER A 6 -4.58 2.09 -11.27
CA SER A 6 -5.97 2.07 -11.71
C SER A 6 -6.90 2.34 -10.54
N LEU A 7 -7.87 3.23 -10.75
CA LEU A 7 -8.91 3.56 -9.78
C LEU A 7 -10.22 2.86 -10.16
N ALA A 8 -11.06 2.56 -9.18
CA ALA A 8 -12.36 1.94 -9.43
C ALA A 8 -13.30 2.80 -10.29
N ASP A 9 -13.20 4.12 -10.17
CA ASP A 9 -14.03 5.08 -10.92
C ASP A 9 -13.43 5.49 -12.27
N SER A 10 -12.31 4.88 -12.70
CA SER A 10 -11.64 5.19 -13.96
C SER A 10 -11.46 3.93 -14.82
N ASP A 11 -12.03 3.95 -16.03
CA ASP A 11 -11.87 2.87 -17.00
C ASP A 11 -10.47 2.81 -17.63
N THR A 12 -9.68 3.88 -17.48
CA THR A 12 -8.33 3.96 -18.04
C THR A 12 -7.25 3.91 -16.95
N PRO A 13 -6.19 3.10 -17.13
CA PRO A 13 -5.04 3.12 -16.24
C PRO A 13 -4.30 4.45 -16.34
N CYS A 14 -3.92 4.99 -15.20
CA CYS A 14 -3.16 6.23 -15.06
C CYS A 14 -1.66 5.93 -15.05
N VAL A 15 -0.90 6.82 -15.68
CA VAL A 15 0.57 6.73 -15.74
C VAL A 15 1.16 8.08 -15.37
N CYS A 16 2.07 8.09 -14.39
CA CYS A 16 2.74 9.30 -13.91
C CYS A 16 4.23 9.05 -13.75
N SER A 17 5.06 10.04 -14.06
CA SER A 17 6.51 9.97 -13.90
C SER A 17 6.98 11.13 -13.05
N ALA A 18 7.57 10.83 -11.89
CA ALA A 18 8.13 11.80 -10.96
C ALA A 18 9.10 11.09 -10.00
N GLU A 19 9.62 11.83 -9.02
CA GLU A 19 10.34 11.23 -7.90
C GLU A 19 9.40 10.38 -7.03
N PHE A 20 9.97 9.45 -6.26
CA PHE A 20 9.22 8.47 -5.49
C PHE A 20 8.22 9.09 -4.51
N GLU A 21 8.64 10.07 -3.71
CA GLU A 21 7.79 10.70 -2.69
C GLU A 21 6.55 11.39 -3.30
N PRO A 22 6.67 12.25 -4.34
CA PRO A 22 5.52 12.82 -5.03
C PRO A 22 4.55 11.79 -5.61
N LEU A 23 5.05 10.66 -6.12
CA LEU A 23 4.20 9.58 -6.66
C LEU A 23 3.36 8.92 -5.57
N LEU A 24 3.92 8.73 -4.38
CA LEU A 24 3.17 8.20 -3.24
C LEU A 24 2.18 9.21 -2.68
N GLU A 25 2.56 10.49 -2.60
CA GLU A 25 1.66 11.56 -2.16
C GLU A 25 0.45 11.69 -3.10
N LEU A 26 0.66 11.53 -4.40
CA LEU A 26 -0.40 11.49 -5.39
C LEU A 26 -1.41 10.35 -5.13
N LEU A 27 -0.93 9.12 -4.92
CA LEU A 27 -1.78 7.97 -4.61
C LEU A 27 -2.58 8.20 -3.32
N ASN A 28 -1.91 8.67 -2.27
CA ASN A 28 -2.56 9.02 -1.02
C ASN A 28 -3.62 10.12 -1.19
N GLY A 29 -3.37 11.10 -2.06
CA GLY A 29 -4.34 12.14 -2.41
C GLY A 29 -5.62 11.57 -3.02
N PHE A 30 -5.51 10.65 -3.98
CA PHE A 30 -6.69 10.00 -4.59
C PHE A 30 -7.53 9.24 -3.57
N VAL A 31 -6.87 8.48 -2.70
CA VAL A 31 -7.52 7.70 -1.65
C VAL A 31 -8.16 8.61 -0.60
N ALA A 32 -7.50 9.70 -0.21
CA ALA A 32 -8.04 10.67 0.74
C ALA A 32 -9.30 11.38 0.22
N ILE A 33 -9.45 11.51 -1.11
CA ILE A 33 -10.65 12.04 -1.76
C ILE A 33 -11.79 10.98 -1.82
N GLY A 34 -11.49 9.73 -1.51
CA GLY A 34 -12.45 8.61 -1.47
C GLY A 34 -12.39 7.69 -2.68
N ASN A 35 -11.39 7.83 -3.56
CA ASN A 35 -11.21 6.89 -4.67
C ASN A 35 -10.66 5.57 -4.15
N GLN A 36 -11.18 4.46 -4.68
CA GLN A 36 -10.64 3.14 -4.39
C GLN A 36 -9.53 2.78 -5.39
N LEU A 37 -8.33 2.52 -4.87
CA LEU A 37 -7.22 2.01 -5.64
C LEU A 37 -7.42 0.51 -5.93
N LEU A 38 -7.41 0.10 -7.20
CA LEU A 38 -7.56 -1.31 -7.59
C LEU A 38 -6.21 -1.99 -7.83
N SER A 39 -5.26 -1.26 -8.41
CA SER A 39 -3.91 -1.76 -8.65
C SER A 39 -2.94 -0.59 -8.71
N ALA A 40 -1.71 -0.81 -8.26
CA ALA A 40 -0.61 0.13 -8.43
C ALA A 40 0.73 -0.62 -8.53
N TYR A 41 1.63 -0.13 -9.39
CA TYR A 41 3.01 -0.59 -9.45
C TYR A 41 3.93 0.53 -9.94
N LEU A 42 5.16 0.51 -9.45
CA LEU A 42 6.24 1.37 -9.92
C LEU A 42 7.14 0.58 -10.87
N VAL A 43 7.71 1.29 -11.84
CA VAL A 43 8.83 0.81 -12.65
C VAL A 43 9.99 1.74 -12.36
N ASP A 44 11.09 1.19 -11.87
CA ASP A 44 12.32 1.95 -11.66
C ASP A 44 13.07 2.20 -12.98
N ASP A 45 14.19 2.92 -12.89
CA ASP A 45 14.97 3.31 -14.06
C ASP A 45 15.73 2.11 -14.67
N ASP A 46 15.88 1.02 -13.89
CA ASP A 46 16.42 -0.27 -14.33
C ASP A 46 15.33 -1.19 -14.94
N GLY A 47 14.08 -0.72 -14.99
CA GLY A 47 12.92 -1.46 -15.51
C GLY A 47 12.35 -2.49 -14.53
N ILE A 48 12.78 -2.48 -13.27
CA ILE A 48 12.27 -3.38 -12.23
C ILE A 48 10.88 -2.90 -11.81
N ARG A 49 9.93 -3.82 -11.88
CA ARG A 49 8.58 -3.62 -11.40
C ARG A 49 8.50 -3.86 -9.90
N ILE A 50 8.00 -2.87 -9.18
CA ILE A 50 7.71 -2.91 -7.75
C ILE A 50 6.20 -2.82 -7.59
N ASP A 51 5.57 -3.91 -7.22
CA ASP A 51 4.13 -3.92 -6.96
C ASP A 51 3.82 -3.17 -5.66
N LEU A 52 2.86 -2.25 -5.73
CA LEU A 52 2.37 -1.48 -4.61
C LEU A 52 1.00 -2.04 -4.20
N PRO A 53 0.90 -2.74 -3.05
CA PRO A 53 -0.35 -3.35 -2.63
C PRO A 53 -1.39 -2.26 -2.34
N PRO A 54 -2.58 -2.30 -2.98
CA PRO A 54 -3.63 -1.31 -2.73
C PRO A 54 -4.04 -1.21 -1.26
N GLU A 55 -3.89 -2.30 -0.51
CA GLU A 55 -4.15 -2.37 0.93
C GLU A 55 -3.22 -1.46 1.74
N ALA A 56 -2.06 -1.07 1.21
CA ALA A 56 -1.19 -0.08 1.84
C ALA A 56 -1.69 1.36 1.65
N PHE A 57 -2.64 1.58 0.75
CA PHE A 57 -3.23 2.87 0.40
C PHE A 57 -4.74 2.85 0.60
N ASP A 58 -5.25 2.11 1.58
CA ASP A 58 -6.69 2.00 1.85
C ASP A 58 -7.25 3.16 2.70
N GLY A 59 -6.38 4.04 3.17
CA GLY A 59 -6.73 5.16 4.06
C GLY A 59 -7.15 4.72 5.46
N LEU A 60 -7.07 3.41 5.77
CA LEU A 60 -7.44 2.88 7.08
C LEU A 60 -6.26 2.97 8.05
N PRO A 61 -6.54 3.22 9.34
CA PRO A 61 -5.49 3.25 10.34
C PRO A 61 -4.88 1.85 10.55
N ILE A 62 -3.57 1.74 10.32
CA ILE A 62 -2.76 0.53 10.57
C ILE A 62 -2.78 0.06 12.04
N THR A 63 -3.25 0.91 12.97
CA THR A 63 -3.31 0.62 14.41
C THR A 63 -3.98 -0.72 14.74
N GLY A 64 -5.06 -1.08 14.02
CA GLY A 64 -5.74 -2.36 14.22
C GLY A 64 -4.86 -3.56 13.87
N CYS A 65 -4.16 -3.49 12.74
CA CYS A 65 -3.19 -4.49 12.32
C CYS A 65 -2.04 -4.63 13.33
N LEU A 66 -1.52 -3.51 13.84
CA LEU A 66 -0.44 -3.50 14.84
C LEU A 66 -0.87 -4.09 16.18
N GLN A 67 -2.08 -3.77 16.65
CA GLN A 67 -2.63 -4.35 17.88
C GLN A 67 -2.82 -5.87 17.74
N ASN A 68 -3.33 -6.33 16.60
CA ASN A 68 -3.49 -7.75 16.33
C ASN A 68 -2.14 -8.47 16.21
N LEU A 69 -1.15 -7.85 15.58
CA LEU A 69 0.21 -8.38 15.50
C LEU A 69 0.84 -8.50 16.89
N SER A 70 0.70 -7.46 17.72
CA SER A 70 1.19 -7.45 19.11
C SER A 70 0.56 -8.57 19.94
N LYS A 71 -0.74 -8.81 19.79
CA LYS A 71 -1.45 -9.89 20.46
C LYS A 71 -0.92 -11.27 20.03
N GLN A 72 -0.84 -11.52 18.73
CA GLN A 72 -0.31 -12.78 18.19
C GLN A 72 1.13 -13.06 18.66
N TYR A 73 1.96 -12.02 18.72
CA TYR A 73 3.32 -12.13 19.21
C TYR A 73 3.38 -12.52 20.69
N HIS A 74 2.54 -11.91 21.54
CA HIS A 74 2.43 -12.28 22.96
C HIS A 74 1.91 -13.71 23.14
N ASP A 75 0.92 -14.13 22.34
CA ASP A 75 0.36 -15.48 22.40
C ASP A 75 1.43 -16.54 22.08
N LEU A 76 2.24 -16.32 21.04
CA LEU A 76 3.35 -17.21 20.66
C LEU A 76 4.45 -17.28 21.74
N LEU A 77 4.81 -16.14 22.33
CA LEU A 77 5.77 -16.10 23.43
C LEU A 77 5.26 -16.79 24.70
N GLY A 78 3.96 -16.64 25.00
CA GLY A 78 3.30 -17.32 26.12
C GLY A 78 3.26 -18.84 25.94
N MET A 79 3.11 -19.32 24.71
CA MET A 79 3.14 -20.76 24.39
C MET A 79 4.53 -21.38 24.60
N LYS A 80 5.62 -20.63 24.40
CA LYS A 80 7.00 -21.12 24.57
C LYS A 80 7.38 -21.39 26.04
N ASN A 81 6.67 -20.81 27.02
CA ASN A 81 6.92 -21.02 28.45
C ASN A 81 6.18 -22.25 29.05
N ARG A 82 5.48 -23.04 28.23
CA ARG A 82 4.71 -24.22 28.66
C ARG A 82 5.23 -25.56 28.11
N ALA A 83 6.43 -25.58 27.52
CA ALA A 83 7.11 -26.79 27.06
C ALA A 83 8.30 -27.15 27.97
#